data_AF-A0A4Y4K0Q6-F1
#
_entry.id   AF-A0A4Y4K0Q6-F1
#
_cell.length_a   1.000
_cell.length_b   1.000
_cell.length_c   1.000
_cell.angle_alpha   90.00
_cell.angle_beta   90.00
_cell.angle_gamma   90.00
#
_symmetry.space_group_name_H-M   'P 1'
#
loop_
_entity.id
_entity.type
_entity.pdbx_description
1 polymer ?
#
loop_
_entity_poly.entity_id
_entity_poly.type
_entity_poly.pdbx_seq_one_letter_code
_entity_poly.pdbx_strand_id
1 'polypeptide(L)'
;MGAGSGGLFIADTTQQAVTRFKDYYEARVRQTHKPHLEGRPGYNTPFHTIEDAVADGPHLIGSPQQITDKILGFHAAYRHDLQSITVDTSGLSLPEQIDQLRRFAEEIAPVVRREAPCGRRPNPSRRPNPPATERSPPMATVLSVSGSPSATSRTAKLLRHLDHRLAAQGHDVIPLDVRTLPADALLGADFRHPAIGDAAALFERADGVVIGTPIYKAAYSGLLKSLLDLLPQYALTGKTVLPLATGGSTAHVLAIDYALRPVLNSMGAAHIVPGWFTLDRDINVGDDGTLTVAPGSAEALAQVTDQFSVALGGRATVLAATA
;
A
#
# COMPACT_ATOMS: atom_id res chain seq x y z
N MET A 1 9.69 14.43 2.80
CA MET A 1 10.27 13.70 1.63
C MET A 1 10.68 12.31 2.09
N GLY A 2 10.54 11.29 1.23
CA GLY A 2 10.95 9.91 1.54
C GLY A 2 12.12 9.46 0.67
N ALA A 3 13.00 8.63 1.22
CA ALA A 3 14.09 7.96 0.51
C ALA A 3 13.91 6.44 0.60
N GLY A 4 14.41 5.69 -0.39
CA GLY A 4 14.33 4.23 -0.40
C GLY A 4 15.70 3.59 -0.55
N SER A 5 15.86 2.38 -0.01
CA SER A 5 17.07 1.59 -0.20
C SER A 5 16.99 0.72 -1.46
N GLY A 6 18.13 0.50 -2.11
CA GLY A 6 18.24 -0.42 -3.26
C GLY A 6 18.25 -1.92 -2.88
N GLY A 7 18.32 -2.20 -1.58
CA GLY A 7 18.53 -3.52 -0.98
C GLY A 7 19.10 -3.40 0.43
N LEU A 8 19.09 -4.50 1.19
CA LEU A 8 19.63 -4.59 2.55
C LEU A 8 20.40 -5.91 2.72
N PHE A 9 21.66 -5.79 3.13
CA PHE A 9 22.49 -6.93 3.51
C PHE A 9 23.47 -6.56 4.63
N ILE A 10 23.23 -7.09 5.82
CA ILE A 10 23.95 -6.84 7.07
C ILE A 10 24.80 -8.07 7.37
N ALA A 11 26.09 -7.84 7.58
CA ALA A 11 27.02 -8.80 8.17
C ALA A 11 27.77 -8.13 9.32
N ASP A 12 28.56 -8.88 10.09
CA ASP A 12 29.26 -8.33 11.27
C ASP A 12 30.35 -7.34 10.86
N THR A 13 30.89 -7.49 9.65
CA THR A 13 31.83 -6.55 9.04
C THR A 13 31.44 -6.23 7.60
N THR A 14 31.78 -5.02 7.14
CA THR A 14 31.55 -4.63 5.74
C THR A 14 32.25 -5.57 4.76
N GLN A 15 33.46 -6.04 5.10
CA GLN A 15 34.20 -6.98 4.26
C GLN A 15 33.44 -8.32 4.08
N GLN A 16 32.86 -8.85 5.15
CA GLN A 16 32.05 -10.07 5.06
C GLN A 16 30.78 -9.83 4.24
N ALA A 17 30.13 -8.67 4.40
CA ALA A 17 28.94 -8.32 3.62
C ALA A 17 29.27 -8.27 2.12
N VAL A 18 30.36 -7.60 1.75
CA VAL A 18 30.86 -7.53 0.37
C VAL A 18 31.16 -8.93 -0.16
N THR A 19 31.99 -9.72 0.52
CA THR A 19 32.37 -11.07 0.06
C THR A 19 31.16 -11.96 -0.18
N ARG A 20 30.15 -11.93 0.71
CA ARG A 20 28.98 -12.80 0.61
C ARG A 20 27.97 -12.34 -0.44
N PHE A 21 27.86 -11.04 -0.67
CA PHE A 21 26.82 -10.47 -1.53
C PHE A 21 27.32 -10.06 -2.92
N LYS A 22 28.64 -10.00 -3.14
CA LYS A 22 29.29 -9.55 -4.38
C LYS A 22 28.77 -10.25 -5.62
N ASP A 23 28.89 -11.57 -5.66
CA ASP A 23 28.55 -12.35 -6.85
C ASP A 23 27.08 -12.18 -7.22
N TYR A 24 26.20 -12.15 -6.23
CA TYR A 24 24.77 -11.92 -6.42
C TYR A 24 24.50 -10.50 -6.95
N TYR A 25 25.06 -9.48 -6.30
CA TYR A 25 24.86 -8.08 -6.69
C TYR A 25 25.29 -7.86 -8.14
N GLU A 26 26.52 -8.25 -8.48
CA GLU A 26 27.08 -8.00 -9.80
C GLU A 26 26.41 -8.87 -10.88
N ALA A 27 25.99 -10.09 -10.56
CA ALA A 27 25.18 -10.90 -11.48
C ALA A 27 23.83 -10.22 -11.77
N ARG A 28 23.17 -9.66 -10.75
CA ARG A 28 21.92 -8.91 -10.92
C ARG A 28 22.12 -7.66 -11.76
N VAL A 29 23.21 -6.92 -11.54
CA VAL A 29 23.55 -5.75 -12.35
C VAL A 29 23.76 -6.15 -13.80
N ARG A 30 24.55 -7.20 -14.08
CA ARG A 30 24.76 -7.72 -15.44
C ARG A 30 23.46 -8.16 -16.11
N GLN A 31 22.58 -8.84 -15.38
CA GLN A 31 21.32 -9.35 -15.93
C GLN A 31 20.32 -8.23 -16.25
N THR A 32 20.33 -7.15 -15.48
CA THR A 32 19.41 -6.00 -15.67
C THR A 32 19.97 -4.93 -16.59
N HIS A 33 21.28 -4.96 -16.89
CA HIS A 33 21.96 -4.01 -17.76
C HIS A 33 21.42 -4.07 -19.20
N LYS A 34 21.08 -2.90 -19.74
CA LYS A 34 20.60 -2.72 -21.11
C LYS A 34 21.64 -1.96 -21.94
N PRO A 35 22.47 -2.63 -22.76
CA PRO A 35 23.57 -1.98 -23.50
C PRO A 35 23.11 -0.85 -24.43
N HIS A 36 21.95 -1.01 -25.07
CA HIS A 36 21.39 -0.01 -25.98
C HIS A 36 20.86 1.26 -25.29
N LEU A 37 20.85 1.31 -23.95
CA LEU A 37 20.42 2.45 -23.14
C LEU A 37 21.56 3.03 -22.28
N GLU A 38 22.80 2.62 -22.55
CA GLU A 38 23.98 3.13 -21.85
C GLU A 38 24.09 4.65 -21.99
N GLY A 39 24.45 5.33 -20.89
CA GLY A 39 24.50 6.79 -20.81
C GLY A 39 23.15 7.51 -20.66
N ARG A 40 22.00 6.82 -20.74
CA ARG A 40 20.69 7.42 -20.50
C ARG A 40 20.30 7.36 -19.01
N PRO A 41 20.00 8.50 -18.35
CA PRO A 41 19.60 8.52 -16.95
C PRO A 41 18.40 7.61 -16.66
N GLY A 42 18.46 6.86 -15.55
CA GLY A 42 17.34 6.07 -15.02
C GLY A 42 17.17 4.65 -15.59
N TYR A 43 17.99 4.23 -16.56
CA TYR A 43 17.85 2.89 -17.18
C TYR A 43 18.86 1.85 -16.67
N ASN A 44 20.12 2.24 -16.50
CA ASN A 44 21.16 1.39 -15.93
C ASN A 44 21.64 2.01 -14.62
N THR A 45 21.89 1.19 -13.61
CA THR A 45 22.53 1.64 -12.36
C THR A 45 23.94 2.14 -12.66
N PRO A 46 24.37 3.29 -12.12
CA PRO A 46 25.76 3.74 -12.23
C PRO A 46 26.70 2.98 -11.28
N PHE A 47 26.14 2.23 -10.32
CA PHE A 47 26.89 1.41 -9.37
C PHE A 47 27.05 0.02 -9.97
N HIS A 48 28.14 -0.19 -10.70
CA HIS A 48 28.37 -1.42 -11.45
C HIS A 48 28.96 -2.54 -10.58
N THR A 49 29.75 -2.16 -9.59
CA THR A 49 30.37 -3.07 -8.63
C THR A 49 29.69 -2.96 -7.27
N ILE A 50 29.83 -4.01 -6.45
CA ILE A 50 29.33 -3.96 -5.08
C ILE A 50 30.08 -2.90 -4.26
N GLU A 51 31.37 -2.68 -4.54
CA GLU A 51 32.17 -1.67 -3.88
C GLU A 51 31.62 -0.26 -4.11
N ASP A 52 31.26 0.08 -5.36
CA ASP A 52 30.61 1.36 -5.69
C ASP A 52 29.25 1.49 -4.99
N ALA A 53 28.49 0.40 -4.95
CA ALA A 53 27.18 0.37 -4.33
C ALA A 53 27.25 0.57 -2.81
N VAL A 54 28.28 0.00 -2.16
CA VAL A 54 28.54 0.15 -0.73
C VAL A 54 29.00 1.55 -0.40
N ALA A 55 29.88 2.15 -1.21
CA ALA A 55 30.40 3.49 -1.00
C ALA A 55 29.32 4.56 -1.22
N ASP A 56 28.76 4.61 -2.44
CA ASP A 56 27.98 5.77 -2.91
C ASP A 56 26.56 5.40 -3.36
N GLY A 57 26.28 4.10 -3.50
CA GLY A 57 24.99 3.60 -3.96
C GLY A 57 23.85 3.66 -2.94
N PRO A 58 22.59 3.51 -3.36
CA PRO A 58 21.43 3.47 -2.46
C PRO A 58 21.29 2.14 -1.69
N HIS A 59 22.16 1.16 -1.94
CA HIS A 59 22.16 -0.13 -1.26
C HIS A 59 22.73 -0.03 0.16
N LEU A 60 22.04 -0.67 1.10
CA LEU A 60 22.46 -0.75 2.50
C LEU A 60 23.17 -2.10 2.72
N ILE A 61 24.42 -2.17 2.27
CA ILE A 61 25.25 -3.38 2.37
C ILE A 61 26.45 -3.05 3.26
N GLY A 62 26.66 -3.79 4.34
CA GLY A 62 27.80 -3.55 5.23
C GLY A 62 27.63 -4.03 6.66
N SER A 63 28.47 -3.51 7.55
CA SER A 63 28.26 -3.62 8.99
C SER A 63 27.11 -2.73 9.47
N PRO A 64 26.54 -2.99 10.67
CA PRO A 64 25.55 -2.11 11.27
C PRO A 64 26.00 -0.63 11.35
N GLN A 65 27.26 -0.40 11.70
CA GLN A 65 27.82 0.96 11.77
C GLN A 65 27.89 1.60 10.37
N GLN A 66 28.42 0.89 9.38
CA GLN A 66 28.51 1.39 8.00
C GLN A 66 27.14 1.79 7.45
N ILE A 67 26.12 0.96 7.69
CA ILE A 67 24.76 1.23 7.21
C ILE A 67 24.15 2.42 7.96
N THR A 68 24.39 2.52 9.26
CA THR A 68 23.94 3.66 10.08
C THR A 68 24.51 4.97 9.55
N ASP A 69 25.83 5.03 9.37
CA ASP A 69 26.54 6.23 8.89
C ASP A 69 26.02 6.64 7.52
N LYS A 70 25.75 5.66 6.65
CA LYS A 70 25.20 5.89 5.31
C LYS A 70 23.80 6.48 5.34
N ILE A 71 22.91 5.93 6.17
CA ILE A 71 21.53 6.46 6.32
C ILE A 71 21.57 7.90 6.84
N LEU A 72 22.40 8.17 7.86
CA LEU A 72 22.55 9.52 8.41
C LEU A 72 23.17 10.49 7.41
N GLY A 73 24.13 10.03 6.60
CA GLY A 73 24.70 10.81 5.49
C GLY A 73 23.66 11.22 4.47
N PHE A 74 22.81 10.28 4.02
CA PHE A 74 21.70 10.61 3.12
C PHE A 74 20.65 11.51 3.77
N HIS A 75 20.39 11.36 5.07
CA HIS A 75 19.49 12.25 5.80
C HIS A 75 20.05 13.68 5.83
N ALA A 76 21.34 13.84 6.11
CA ALA A 76 22.00 15.14 6.12
C ALA A 76 21.95 15.81 4.73
N ALA A 77 22.18 15.04 3.66
CA ALA A 77 22.18 15.56 2.29
C ALA A 77 20.78 15.91 1.77
N TYR A 78 19.78 15.05 1.99
CA TYR A 78 18.46 15.16 1.36
C TYR A 78 17.34 15.64 2.30
N ARG A 79 17.59 15.71 3.62
CA ARG A 79 16.63 16.13 4.65
C ARG A 79 15.30 15.35 4.57
N HIS A 80 15.39 14.05 4.28
CA HIS A 80 14.24 13.16 4.20
C HIS A 80 13.81 12.68 5.60
N ASP A 81 12.50 12.61 5.86
CA ASP A 81 11.96 12.21 7.18
C ASP A 81 11.53 10.73 7.22
N LEU A 82 11.46 10.09 6.05
CA LEU A 82 11.04 8.71 5.89
C LEU A 82 12.07 7.95 5.06
N GLN A 83 12.53 6.81 5.57
CA GLN A 83 13.41 5.88 4.85
C GLN A 83 12.69 4.54 4.71
N SER A 84 12.46 4.07 3.48
CA SER A 84 12.02 2.70 3.23
C SER A 84 13.21 1.76 3.19
N ILE A 85 13.04 0.57 3.76
CA ILE A 85 14.05 -0.47 3.84
C ILE A 85 13.52 -1.68 3.09
N THR A 86 14.24 -2.07 2.03
CA THR A 86 13.92 -3.26 1.23
C THR A 86 14.94 -4.34 1.54
N VAL A 87 14.46 -5.50 1.97
CA VAL A 87 15.27 -6.71 2.10
C VAL A 87 15.31 -7.41 0.75
N ASP A 88 16.51 -7.79 0.30
CA ASP A 88 16.63 -8.55 -0.94
C ASP A 88 16.06 -9.96 -0.73
N THR A 89 15.07 -10.31 -1.56
CA THR A 89 14.37 -11.61 -1.51
C THR A 89 15.04 -12.67 -2.37
N SER A 90 16.00 -12.28 -3.21
CA SER A 90 16.72 -13.19 -4.10
C SER A 90 18.15 -13.36 -3.57
N GLY A 91 18.61 -14.60 -3.45
CA GLY A 91 19.92 -14.94 -2.87
C GLY A 91 19.92 -15.15 -1.34
N LEU A 92 18.79 -14.91 -0.66
CA LEU A 92 18.61 -15.18 0.76
C LEU A 92 17.41 -16.10 1.01
N SER A 93 17.58 -17.11 1.87
CA SER A 93 16.49 -17.92 2.41
C SER A 93 15.59 -17.09 3.33
N LEU A 94 14.33 -17.52 3.55
CA LEU A 94 13.41 -16.81 4.43
C LEU A 94 13.96 -16.58 5.85
N PRO A 95 14.62 -17.56 6.51
CA PRO A 95 15.27 -17.32 7.80
C PRO A 95 16.33 -16.23 7.76
N GLU A 96 17.14 -16.17 6.69
CA GLU A 96 18.12 -15.11 6.52
C GLU A 96 17.45 -13.75 6.32
N GLN A 97 16.38 -13.68 5.53
CA GLN A 97 15.62 -12.44 5.35
C GLN A 97 15.03 -11.93 6.68
N ILE A 98 14.51 -12.82 7.52
CA ILE A 98 14.02 -12.49 8.86
C ILE A 98 15.16 -11.98 9.74
N ASP A 99 16.33 -12.62 9.68
CA ASP A 99 17.52 -12.18 10.42
C ASP A 99 17.97 -10.78 9.98
N GLN A 100 17.97 -10.49 8.68
CA GLN A 100 18.28 -9.15 8.15
C GLN A 100 17.36 -8.07 8.74
N LEU A 101 16.05 -8.35 8.81
CA LEU A 101 15.08 -7.43 9.42
C LEU A 101 15.30 -7.27 10.92
N ARG A 102 15.55 -8.38 11.62
CA ARG A 102 15.81 -8.38 13.06
C ARG A 102 17.05 -7.55 13.39
N ARG A 103 18.17 -7.80 12.71
CA ARG A 103 19.42 -7.07 12.85
C ARG A 103 19.25 -5.58 12.57
N PHE A 104 18.53 -5.22 11.51
CA PHE A 104 18.23 -3.82 11.24
C PHE A 104 17.45 -3.17 12.39
N ALA A 105 16.42 -3.85 12.90
CA ALA A 105 15.57 -3.34 13.96
C ALA A 105 16.30 -3.22 15.32
N GLU A 106 17.24 -4.12 15.61
CA GLU A 106 17.97 -4.20 16.88
C GLU A 106 19.25 -3.35 16.89
N GLU A 107 20.01 -3.34 15.79
CA GLU A 107 21.37 -2.77 15.77
C GLU A 107 21.43 -1.37 15.11
N ILE A 108 20.58 -1.10 14.11
CA ILE A 108 20.70 0.08 13.25
C ILE A 108 19.60 1.11 13.56
N ALA A 109 18.33 0.69 13.51
CA ALA A 109 17.19 1.58 13.66
C ALA A 109 17.18 2.39 14.96
N PRO A 110 17.57 1.85 16.14
CA PRO A 110 17.61 2.63 17.37
C PRO A 110 18.64 3.77 17.31
N VAL A 111 19.80 3.53 16.70
CA VAL A 111 20.88 4.51 16.55
C VAL A 111 20.45 5.63 15.60
N VAL A 112 19.94 5.26 14.41
CA VAL A 112 19.44 6.24 13.42
C VAL A 112 18.34 7.12 14.01
N ARG A 113 17.38 6.54 14.74
CA ARG A 113 16.29 7.31 15.37
C ARG A 113 16.76 8.27 16.45
N ARG A 114 17.83 7.92 17.17
CA ARG A 114 18.43 8.77 18.20
C ARG A 114 19.16 9.95 17.57
N GLU A 115 19.86 9.72 16.45
CA GLU A 115 20.76 10.70 15.84
C GLU A 115 20.07 11.58 14.78
N ALA A 116 19.05 11.06 14.11
CA ALA A 116 18.16 11.79 13.21
C ALA A 116 16.71 11.71 13.70
N PRO A 117 16.36 12.40 14.81
CA PRO A 117 15.01 12.40 15.33
C PRO A 117 14.04 13.05 14.33
N CYS A 118 12.98 12.31 13.98
CA CYS A 118 11.97 12.81 13.05
C CYS A 118 11.28 14.06 13.65
N GLY A 119 11.18 15.14 12.87
CA GLY A 119 10.46 16.36 13.28
C GLY A 119 8.95 16.17 13.41
N ARG A 120 8.42 15.04 12.92
CA ARG A 120 7.05 14.60 13.18
C ARG A 120 7.02 13.93 14.55
N ARG A 121 6.32 14.54 15.51
CA ARG A 121 5.99 13.86 16.78
C ARG A 121 5.41 12.49 16.45
N PRO A 122 5.90 11.40 17.08
CA PRO A 122 5.20 10.13 17.01
C PRO A 122 3.77 10.37 17.48
N ASN A 123 2.79 9.87 16.73
CA ASN A 123 1.42 9.84 17.21
C ASN A 123 1.44 9.07 18.56
N PRO A 124 1.03 9.68 19.69
CA PRO A 124 1.10 9.05 21.01
C PRO A 124 0.22 7.79 21.15
N SER A 125 -0.52 7.41 20.10
CA SER A 125 -1.42 6.25 20.09
C SER A 125 -0.77 4.89 19.80
N ARG A 126 0.57 4.77 19.67
CA ARG A 126 1.22 3.45 19.54
C ARG A 126 1.64 2.88 20.90
N ARG A 127 0.67 2.32 21.63
CA ARG A 127 0.95 1.29 22.64
C ARG A 127 1.09 -0.08 21.96
N PRO A 128 1.83 -1.05 22.54
CA PRO A 128 1.74 -2.44 22.11
C PRO A 128 0.28 -2.90 22.27
N ASN A 129 -0.24 -3.65 21.30
CA ASN A 129 -1.59 -4.22 21.39
C ASN A 129 -1.71 -5.04 22.69
N PRO A 130 -2.66 -4.75 23.59
CA PRO A 130 -3.03 -5.69 24.63
C PRO A 130 -3.68 -6.93 23.97
N PRO A 131 -3.66 -8.10 24.62
CA PRO A 131 -4.31 -9.29 24.10
C PRO A 131 -5.79 -9.00 23.85
N ALA A 132 -6.31 -9.53 22.74
CA ALA A 132 -7.67 -9.30 22.27
C ALA A 132 -8.70 -9.70 23.34
N THR A 133 -9.23 -8.72 24.06
CA THR A 133 -10.51 -8.87 24.75
C THR A 133 -11.61 -8.66 23.72
N GLU A 134 -12.42 -9.70 23.55
CA GLU A 134 -13.66 -9.74 22.77
C GLU A 134 -14.57 -8.56 23.12
N ARG A 135 -14.44 -7.46 22.38
CA ARG A 135 -15.50 -6.49 22.21
C ARG A 135 -15.88 -6.55 20.74
N SER A 136 -17.12 -6.92 20.46
CA SER A 136 -17.70 -6.75 19.13
C SER A 136 -17.44 -5.30 18.68
N PRO A 137 -16.81 -5.07 17.51
CA PRO A 137 -16.54 -3.72 17.05
C PRO A 137 -17.87 -2.97 16.89
N PRO A 138 -17.94 -1.68 17.25
CA PRO A 138 -19.14 -0.89 17.04
C PRO A 138 -19.55 -0.92 15.56
N MET A 139 -20.86 -0.93 15.31
CA MET A 139 -21.41 -0.86 13.95
C MET A 139 -20.89 0.40 13.25
N ALA A 140 -20.29 0.23 12.08
CA ALA A 140 -19.70 1.31 11.29
C ALA A 140 -20.35 1.33 9.92
N THR A 141 -20.47 2.52 9.32
CA THR A 141 -20.97 2.69 7.95
C THR A 141 -19.81 2.54 6.97
N VAL A 142 -19.89 1.53 6.09
CA VAL A 142 -18.88 1.22 5.08
C VAL A 142 -19.43 1.50 3.69
N LEU A 143 -18.77 2.39 2.95
CA LEU A 143 -19.06 2.61 1.54
C LEU A 143 -18.22 1.69 0.65
N SER A 144 -18.86 0.84 -0.15
CA SER A 144 -18.21 -0.12 -1.05
C SER A 144 -18.29 0.36 -2.50
N VAL A 145 -17.19 0.91 -3.02
CA VAL A 145 -17.14 1.63 -4.31
C VAL A 145 -16.52 0.76 -5.40
N SER A 146 -17.30 0.43 -6.43
CA SER A 146 -16.83 -0.26 -7.63
C SER A 146 -16.53 0.71 -8.76
N GLY A 147 -15.24 0.86 -9.09
CA GLY A 147 -14.75 1.66 -10.20
C GLY A 147 -14.83 0.99 -11.57
N SER A 148 -15.52 -0.15 -11.72
CA SER A 148 -15.50 -0.88 -12.99
C SER A 148 -16.55 -0.35 -13.99
N PRO A 149 -16.18 -0.07 -15.25
CA PRO A 149 -17.14 0.32 -16.28
C PRO A 149 -17.90 -0.87 -16.90
N SER A 150 -17.62 -2.11 -16.50
CA SER A 150 -18.27 -3.33 -17.04
C SER A 150 -19.46 -3.79 -16.20
N ALA A 151 -20.55 -4.22 -16.86
CA ALA A 151 -21.77 -4.68 -16.19
C ALA A 151 -21.58 -6.05 -15.55
N THR A 152 -20.67 -6.84 -16.12
CA THR A 152 -20.28 -8.19 -15.68
C THR A 152 -18.97 -8.17 -14.90
N SER A 153 -18.67 -7.06 -14.23
CA SER A 153 -17.39 -6.82 -13.58
C SER A 153 -17.04 -7.85 -12.50
N ARG A 154 -15.88 -8.51 -12.66
CA ARG A 154 -15.28 -9.32 -11.60
C ARG A 154 -14.96 -8.50 -10.35
N THR A 155 -14.51 -7.26 -10.53
CA THR A 155 -14.23 -6.35 -9.41
C THR A 155 -15.48 -6.04 -8.61
N ALA A 156 -16.59 -5.71 -9.27
CA ALA A 156 -17.85 -5.43 -8.60
C ALA A 156 -18.36 -6.67 -7.84
N LYS A 157 -18.31 -7.85 -8.47
CA LYS A 157 -18.71 -9.10 -7.83
C LYS A 157 -17.81 -9.44 -6.63
N LEU A 158 -16.50 -9.22 -6.76
CA LEU A 158 -15.55 -9.40 -5.65
C LEU A 158 -15.89 -8.47 -4.49
N LEU A 159 -16.17 -7.19 -4.76
CA LEU A 159 -16.64 -6.25 -3.72
C LEU A 159 -17.92 -6.74 -3.05
N ARG A 160 -18.93 -7.18 -3.80
CA ARG A 160 -20.17 -7.71 -3.22
C ARG A 160 -19.92 -8.93 -2.33
N HIS A 161 -18.95 -9.78 -2.68
CA HIS A 161 -18.52 -10.87 -1.83
C HIS A 161 -17.92 -10.38 -0.48
N LEU A 162 -17.14 -9.29 -0.49
CA LEU A 162 -16.65 -8.66 0.74
C LEU A 162 -17.77 -7.97 1.52
N ASP A 163 -18.71 -7.33 0.83
CA ASP A 163 -19.84 -6.64 1.45
C ASP A 163 -20.64 -7.61 2.33
N HIS A 164 -20.86 -8.84 1.86
CA HIS A 164 -21.51 -9.89 2.67
C HIS A 164 -20.72 -10.23 3.93
N ARG A 165 -19.38 -10.28 3.86
CA ARG A 165 -18.53 -10.57 5.03
C ARG A 165 -18.55 -9.42 6.04
N LEU A 166 -18.45 -8.18 5.56
CA LEU A 166 -18.49 -6.99 6.40
C LEU A 166 -19.86 -6.80 7.06
N ALA A 167 -20.94 -7.10 6.35
CA ALA A 167 -22.29 -7.13 6.91
C ALA A 167 -22.44 -8.23 7.98
N ALA A 168 -21.88 -9.43 7.74
CA ALA A 168 -21.84 -10.51 8.74
C ALA A 168 -21.03 -10.15 10.00
N GLN A 169 -20.10 -9.19 9.88
CA GLN A 169 -19.35 -8.62 11.00
C GLN A 169 -20.09 -7.47 11.72
N GLY A 170 -21.31 -7.14 11.27
CA GLY A 170 -22.18 -6.14 11.91
C GLY A 170 -22.03 -4.71 11.36
N HIS A 171 -21.31 -4.50 10.26
CA HIS A 171 -21.22 -3.18 9.62
C HIS A 171 -22.42 -2.90 8.72
N ASP A 172 -22.80 -1.62 8.59
CA ASP A 172 -23.76 -1.17 7.58
C ASP A 172 -23.01 -0.92 6.27
N VAL A 173 -23.21 -1.77 5.26
CA VAL A 173 -22.45 -1.70 4.00
C VAL A 173 -23.31 -1.13 2.88
N ILE A 174 -22.84 -0.04 2.30
CA ILE A 174 -23.54 0.71 1.26
C ILE A 174 -22.80 0.53 -0.06
N PRO A 175 -23.35 -0.22 -1.03
CA PRO A 175 -22.72 -0.39 -2.32
C PRO A 175 -22.91 0.84 -3.22
N LEU A 176 -21.85 1.24 -3.91
CA LEU A 176 -21.84 2.26 -4.96
C LEU A 176 -21.10 1.73 -6.19
N ASP A 177 -21.83 1.50 -7.27
CA ASP A 177 -21.23 1.13 -8.56
C ASP A 177 -21.12 2.38 -9.44
N VAL A 178 -19.90 2.91 -9.63
CA VAL A 178 -19.70 4.19 -10.32
C VAL A 178 -20.30 4.22 -11.73
N ARG A 179 -20.40 3.04 -12.38
CA ARG A 179 -21.04 2.86 -13.69
C ARG A 179 -22.52 3.27 -13.75
N THR A 180 -23.20 3.36 -12.61
CA THR A 180 -24.62 3.73 -12.53
C THR A 180 -24.82 5.23 -12.42
N LEU A 181 -23.74 5.99 -12.18
CA LEU A 181 -23.79 7.44 -12.20
C LEU A 181 -23.88 7.96 -13.65
N PRO A 182 -24.51 9.12 -13.88
CA PRO A 182 -24.64 9.71 -15.21
C PRO A 182 -23.27 10.01 -15.84
N ALA A 183 -23.03 9.48 -17.03
CA ALA A 183 -21.74 9.57 -17.70
C ALA A 183 -21.39 11.00 -18.12
N ASP A 184 -22.39 11.79 -18.51
CA ASP A 184 -22.28 13.21 -18.82
C ASP A 184 -21.86 14.02 -17.59
N ALA A 185 -22.43 13.74 -16.42
CA ALA A 185 -22.02 14.37 -15.16
C ALA A 185 -20.58 14.01 -14.77
N LEU A 186 -20.21 12.72 -14.88
CA LEU A 186 -18.86 12.24 -14.55
C LEU A 186 -17.78 12.81 -15.49
N LEU A 187 -18.01 12.79 -16.80
CA LEU A 187 -17.03 13.23 -17.79
C LEU A 187 -17.03 14.74 -18.00
N GLY A 188 -18.18 15.39 -17.79
CA GLY A 188 -18.33 16.85 -17.84
C GLY A 188 -17.92 17.56 -16.56
N ALA A 189 -17.54 16.81 -15.51
CA ALA A 189 -17.22 17.33 -14.19
C ALA A 189 -18.34 18.22 -13.60
N ASP A 190 -19.61 17.80 -13.73
CA ASP A 190 -20.74 18.57 -13.22
C ASP A 190 -20.97 18.32 -11.72
N PHE A 191 -20.30 19.12 -10.89
CA PHE A 191 -20.44 19.11 -9.43
C PHE A 191 -21.87 19.41 -8.92
N ARG A 192 -22.75 19.95 -9.77
CA ARG A 192 -24.12 20.32 -9.38
C ARG A 192 -25.14 19.23 -9.69
N HIS A 193 -24.74 18.18 -10.41
CA HIS A 193 -25.65 17.09 -10.74
C HIS A 193 -26.09 16.35 -9.47
N PRO A 194 -27.41 16.14 -9.22
CA PRO A 194 -27.90 15.54 -7.98
C PRO A 194 -27.24 14.21 -7.63
N ALA A 195 -27.09 13.30 -8.61
CA ALA A 195 -26.42 12.02 -8.41
C ALA A 195 -24.95 12.13 -7.93
N ILE A 196 -24.23 13.20 -8.30
CA ILE A 196 -22.86 13.46 -7.82
C ILE A 196 -22.89 13.97 -6.38
N GLY A 197 -23.85 14.86 -6.06
CA GLY A 197 -24.11 15.30 -4.69
C GLY A 197 -24.47 14.14 -3.77
N ASP A 198 -25.35 13.25 -4.22
CA ASP A 198 -25.74 12.04 -3.49
C ASP A 198 -24.52 11.14 -3.24
N ALA A 199 -23.69 10.92 -4.27
CA ALA A 199 -22.46 10.15 -4.13
C ALA A 199 -21.51 10.80 -3.11
N ALA A 200 -21.30 12.12 -3.18
CA ALA A 200 -20.47 12.84 -2.21
C ALA A 200 -21.00 12.71 -0.77
N ALA A 201 -22.32 12.74 -0.58
CA ALA A 201 -22.96 12.51 0.71
C ALA A 201 -22.80 11.06 1.21
N LEU A 202 -22.67 10.06 0.31
CA LEU A 202 -22.25 8.70 0.68
C LEU A 202 -20.84 8.71 1.28
N PHE A 203 -19.89 9.39 0.64
CA PHE A 203 -18.53 9.50 1.15
C PHE A 203 -18.51 10.20 2.50
N GLU A 204 -19.21 11.33 2.62
CA GLU A 204 -19.25 12.13 3.85
C GLU A 204 -19.65 11.31 5.08
N ARG A 205 -20.75 10.53 4.99
CA ARG A 205 -21.27 9.75 6.12
C ARG A 205 -20.51 8.45 6.43
N ALA A 206 -19.63 7.99 5.54
CA ALA A 206 -18.96 6.71 5.70
C ALA A 206 -17.82 6.79 6.75
N ASP A 207 -17.74 5.82 7.65
CA ASP A 207 -16.61 5.63 8.57
C ASP A 207 -15.44 4.91 7.85
N GLY A 208 -15.80 4.01 6.94
CA GLY A 208 -14.90 3.21 6.13
C GLY A 208 -15.24 3.26 4.65
N VAL A 209 -14.24 3.17 3.78
CA VAL A 209 -14.44 3.06 2.33
C VAL A 209 -13.65 1.88 1.77
N VAL A 210 -14.32 0.94 1.12
CA VAL A 210 -13.67 -0.08 0.30
C VAL A 210 -13.71 0.40 -1.14
N ILE A 211 -12.56 0.52 -1.79
CA ILE A 211 -12.46 1.02 -3.17
C ILE A 211 -11.92 -0.11 -4.05
N GLY A 212 -12.77 -0.69 -4.89
CA GLY A 212 -12.39 -1.72 -5.85
C GLY A 212 -12.28 -1.17 -7.27
N THR A 213 -11.18 -1.48 -7.96
CA THR A 213 -11.01 -1.10 -9.37
C THR A 213 -10.36 -2.21 -10.21
N PRO A 214 -10.80 -2.46 -11.45
CA PRO A 214 -9.98 -3.23 -12.37
C PRO A 214 -8.72 -2.41 -12.72
N ILE A 215 -7.61 -3.09 -13.00
CA ILE A 215 -6.42 -2.45 -13.53
C ILE A 215 -6.53 -2.30 -15.04
N TYR A 216 -6.59 -1.06 -15.50
CA TYR A 216 -6.50 -0.69 -16.91
C TYR A 216 -5.24 0.15 -17.14
N LYS A 217 -4.40 -0.28 -18.08
CA LYS A 217 -3.14 0.40 -18.44
C LYS A 217 -2.24 0.71 -17.22
N ALA A 218 -2.03 -0.31 -16.37
CA ALA A 218 -1.19 -0.28 -15.17
C ALA A 218 -1.65 0.70 -14.05
N ALA A 219 -2.89 1.19 -14.09
CA ALA A 219 -3.47 2.01 -13.04
C ALA A 219 -4.93 1.60 -12.77
N TYR A 220 -5.54 2.26 -11.78
CA TYR A 220 -6.99 2.21 -11.56
C TYR A 220 -7.76 2.70 -12.81
N SER A 221 -9.05 2.40 -12.88
CA SER A 221 -9.86 2.77 -14.04
C SER A 221 -10.05 4.29 -14.15
N GLY A 222 -10.18 4.79 -15.39
CA GLY A 222 -10.58 6.17 -15.63
C GLY A 222 -11.95 6.50 -15.02
N LEU A 223 -12.87 5.54 -15.00
CA LEU A 223 -14.18 5.70 -14.38
C LEU A 223 -14.10 5.97 -12.87
N LEU A 224 -13.25 5.22 -12.14
CA LEU A 224 -13.01 5.49 -10.73
C LEU A 224 -12.47 6.92 -10.56
N LYS A 225 -11.49 7.30 -11.38
CA LYS A 225 -10.85 8.60 -11.30
C LYS A 225 -11.81 9.76 -11.55
N SER A 226 -12.70 9.62 -12.54
CA SER A 226 -13.73 10.62 -12.83
C SER A 226 -14.65 10.87 -11.64
N LEU A 227 -14.99 9.82 -10.87
CA LEU A 227 -15.71 10.02 -9.61
C LEU A 227 -14.84 10.72 -8.56
N LEU A 228 -13.60 10.26 -8.35
CA LEU A 228 -12.71 10.82 -7.33
C LEU A 228 -12.42 12.31 -7.56
N ASP A 229 -12.35 12.75 -8.82
CA ASP A 229 -12.13 14.15 -9.21
C ASP A 229 -13.31 15.06 -8.92
N LEU A 230 -14.51 14.49 -8.76
CA LEU A 230 -15.74 15.21 -8.44
C LEU A 230 -16.00 15.30 -6.94
N LEU A 231 -15.25 14.58 -6.11
CA LEU A 231 -15.37 14.63 -4.67
C LEU A 231 -14.63 15.85 -4.09
N PRO A 232 -15.04 16.33 -2.90
CA PRO A 232 -14.29 17.35 -2.19
C PRO A 232 -12.81 16.96 -1.99
N GLN A 233 -11.92 17.96 -2.00
CA GLN A 233 -10.47 17.76 -1.90
C GLN A 233 -10.05 16.81 -0.76
N TYR A 234 -10.76 16.84 0.36
CA TYR A 234 -10.45 16.04 1.55
C TYR A 234 -11.55 15.04 1.94
N ALA A 235 -12.28 14.51 0.95
CA ALA A 235 -13.44 13.64 1.15
C ALA A 235 -13.16 12.35 1.95
N LEU A 236 -11.89 11.95 2.14
CA LEU A 236 -11.51 10.77 2.91
C LEU A 236 -11.00 11.09 4.33
N THR A 237 -11.10 12.35 4.76
CA THR A 237 -10.70 12.78 6.11
C THR A 237 -11.40 11.97 7.19
N GLY A 238 -10.62 11.43 8.12
CA GLY A 238 -11.14 10.64 9.24
C GLY A 238 -11.60 9.23 8.87
N LYS A 239 -11.47 8.80 7.61
CA LYS A 239 -11.96 7.51 7.12
C LYS A 239 -10.85 6.46 7.07
N THR A 240 -11.23 5.20 7.31
CA THR A 240 -10.36 4.05 7.02
C THR A 240 -10.65 3.55 5.60
N VAL A 241 -9.62 3.28 4.80
CA VAL A 241 -9.78 2.95 3.38
C VAL A 241 -9.10 1.63 3.04
N LEU A 242 -9.84 0.72 2.39
CA LEU A 242 -9.34 -0.54 1.84
C LEU A 242 -9.29 -0.46 0.30
N PRO A 243 -8.10 -0.31 -0.30
CA PRO A 243 -7.95 -0.36 -1.75
C PRO A 243 -7.88 -1.81 -2.24
N LEU A 244 -8.69 -2.15 -3.23
CA LEU A 244 -8.74 -3.45 -3.89
C LEU A 244 -8.58 -3.27 -5.39
N ALA A 245 -7.84 -4.19 -6.00
CA ALA A 245 -7.73 -4.23 -7.45
C ALA A 245 -7.89 -5.64 -8.01
N THR A 246 -8.40 -5.72 -9.24
CA THR A 246 -8.37 -6.96 -10.01
C THR A 246 -7.63 -6.76 -11.32
N GLY A 247 -6.99 -7.80 -11.84
CA GLY A 247 -6.37 -7.73 -13.15
C GLY A 247 -5.85 -9.05 -13.69
N GLY A 248 -5.54 -9.08 -14.99
CA GLY A 248 -5.13 -10.30 -15.68
C GLY A 248 -3.70 -10.77 -15.40
N SER A 249 -2.85 -9.95 -14.79
CA SER A 249 -1.43 -10.26 -14.56
C SER A 249 -0.90 -9.66 -13.25
N THR A 250 -0.01 -10.38 -12.60
CA THR A 250 0.71 -9.94 -11.39
C THR A 250 1.65 -8.77 -11.64
N ALA A 251 1.98 -8.49 -12.90
CA ALA A 251 2.84 -7.35 -13.28
C ALA A 251 2.28 -5.98 -12.85
N HIS A 252 0.99 -5.90 -12.51
CA HIS A 252 0.35 -4.65 -12.09
C HIS A 252 -0.05 -4.62 -10.60
N VAL A 253 0.41 -5.56 -9.77
CA VAL A 253 0.11 -5.56 -8.32
C VAL A 253 0.49 -4.20 -7.69
N LEU A 254 1.63 -3.64 -8.11
CA LEU A 254 2.12 -2.35 -7.63
C LEU A 254 1.25 -1.14 -8.02
N ALA A 255 0.26 -1.30 -8.91
CA ALA A 255 -0.66 -0.21 -9.27
C ALA A 255 -1.48 0.27 -8.05
N ILE A 256 -1.74 -0.60 -7.07
CA ILE A 256 -2.39 -0.20 -5.82
C ILE A 256 -1.55 0.83 -5.09
N ASP A 257 -0.26 0.54 -4.87
CA ASP A 257 0.61 1.38 -4.04
C ASP A 257 1.18 2.58 -4.77
N TYR A 258 1.39 2.49 -6.08
CA TYR A 258 2.01 3.57 -6.88
C TYR A 258 1.02 4.44 -7.65
N ALA A 259 -0.20 3.95 -7.95
CA ALA A 259 -1.23 4.76 -8.59
C ALA A 259 -2.34 5.14 -7.61
N LEU A 260 -3.01 4.15 -7.01
CA LEU A 260 -4.23 4.40 -6.23
C LEU A 260 -3.94 5.04 -4.87
N ARG A 261 -3.03 4.46 -4.08
CA ARG A 261 -2.71 4.94 -2.72
C ARG A 261 -2.30 6.42 -2.68
N PRO A 262 -1.50 6.97 -3.61
CA PRO A 262 -1.20 8.40 -3.65
C PRO A 262 -2.44 9.30 -3.75
N VAL A 263 -3.43 8.93 -4.57
CA VAL A 263 -4.69 9.69 -4.71
C VAL A 263 -5.50 9.63 -3.42
N LEU A 264 -5.59 8.46 -2.79
CA LEU A 264 -6.31 8.30 -1.52
C LEU A 264 -5.65 9.12 -0.39
N ASN A 265 -4.31 9.16 -0.37
CA ASN A 265 -3.56 10.00 0.56
C ASN A 265 -3.80 11.50 0.32
N SER A 266 -3.80 11.95 -0.95
CA SER A 266 -4.07 13.37 -1.25
C SER A 266 -5.48 13.80 -0.84
N MET A 267 -6.42 12.86 -0.82
CA MET A 267 -7.80 13.07 -0.36
C MET A 267 -7.99 13.02 1.17
N GLY A 268 -6.90 12.89 1.94
CA GLY A 268 -6.94 12.97 3.40
C GLY A 268 -7.31 11.67 4.13
N ALA A 269 -7.22 10.51 3.47
CA ALA A 269 -7.49 9.22 4.11
C ALA A 269 -6.69 9.06 5.41
N ALA A 270 -7.38 8.88 6.53
CA ALA A 270 -6.73 8.86 7.84
C ALA A 270 -5.98 7.55 8.10
N HIS A 271 -6.47 6.44 7.54
CA HIS A 271 -5.78 5.16 7.58
C HIS A 271 -6.09 4.36 6.31
N ILE A 272 -5.07 4.06 5.51
CA ILE A 272 -5.22 3.18 4.35
C ILE A 272 -4.61 1.83 4.72
N VAL A 273 -5.44 0.80 4.85
CA VAL A 273 -4.96 -0.56 5.17
C VAL A 273 -4.11 -1.13 4.00
N PRO A 274 -3.38 -2.24 4.20
CA PRO A 274 -2.75 -2.94 3.09
C PRO A 274 -3.79 -3.25 2.01
N GLY A 275 -3.50 -2.88 0.77
CA GLY A 275 -4.41 -3.16 -0.33
C GLY A 275 -4.24 -4.60 -0.83
N TRP A 276 -5.24 -5.10 -1.55
CA TRP A 276 -5.22 -6.45 -2.08
C TRP A 276 -5.47 -6.49 -3.58
N PHE A 277 -4.66 -7.29 -4.28
CA PHE A 277 -4.79 -7.53 -5.72
C PHE A 277 -5.21 -8.97 -5.96
N THR A 278 -6.34 -9.16 -6.64
CA THR A 278 -6.82 -10.49 -7.04
C THR A 278 -6.69 -10.68 -8.54
N LEU A 279 -6.10 -11.79 -8.96
CA LEU A 279 -5.98 -12.12 -10.38
C LEU A 279 -7.34 -12.51 -10.96
N ASP A 280 -7.60 -12.09 -12.20
CA ASP A 280 -8.86 -12.42 -12.88
C ASP A 280 -9.12 -13.94 -12.98
N ARG A 281 -8.05 -14.75 -13.11
CA ARG A 281 -8.12 -16.22 -13.17
C ARG A 281 -8.50 -16.87 -11.83
N ASP A 282 -8.32 -16.15 -10.73
CA ASP A 282 -8.66 -16.63 -9.39
C ASP A 282 -10.11 -16.28 -9.03
N ILE A 283 -10.83 -15.57 -9.91
CA ILE A 283 -12.22 -15.17 -9.71
C ILE A 283 -13.08 -15.89 -10.74
N ASN A 284 -13.78 -16.92 -10.28
CA ASN A 284 -14.73 -17.67 -11.08
C ASN A 284 -16.13 -17.19 -10.77
N VAL A 285 -16.93 -16.96 -11.80
CA VAL A 285 -18.34 -16.62 -11.68
C VAL A 285 -19.14 -17.74 -12.33
N GLY A 286 -19.94 -18.45 -11.55
CA GLY A 286 -20.87 -19.45 -12.03
C GLY A 286 -22.01 -18.85 -12.86
N ASP A 287 -22.73 -19.71 -13.58
CA ASP A 287 -23.86 -19.32 -14.44
C ASP A 287 -25.04 -18.74 -13.62
N ASP A 288 -25.14 -19.12 -12.36
CA ASP A 288 -26.08 -18.59 -11.36
C ASP A 288 -25.63 -17.23 -10.78
N GLY A 289 -24.49 -16.71 -11.21
CA GLY A 289 -23.90 -15.47 -10.73
C GLY A 289 -23.08 -15.62 -9.44
N THR A 290 -22.99 -16.82 -8.86
CA THR A 290 -22.19 -17.07 -7.66
C THR A 290 -20.71 -16.86 -7.95
N LEU A 291 -20.02 -16.17 -7.03
CA LEU A 291 -18.59 -15.93 -7.14
C LEU A 291 -17.84 -16.91 -6.26
N THR A 292 -16.87 -17.61 -6.85
CA THR A 292 -15.90 -18.43 -6.13
C THR A 292 -14.50 -17.86 -6.36
N VAL A 293 -13.73 -17.75 -5.29
CA VAL A 293 -12.34 -17.30 -5.34
C VAL A 293 -11.43 -18.50 -5.11
N ALA A 294 -10.31 -18.58 -5.82
CA ALA A 294 -9.30 -19.61 -5.60
C ALA A 294 -8.86 -19.63 -4.12
N PRO A 295 -8.65 -20.81 -3.48
CA PRO A 295 -8.50 -20.92 -2.03
C PRO A 295 -7.47 -19.97 -1.40
N GLY A 296 -6.26 -19.88 -1.98
CA GLY A 296 -5.21 -18.98 -1.45
C GLY A 296 -5.58 -17.49 -1.56
N SER A 297 -6.25 -17.10 -2.65
CA SER A 297 -6.75 -15.73 -2.83
C SER A 297 -7.95 -15.45 -1.92
N ALA A 298 -8.77 -16.46 -1.60
CA ALA A 298 -9.91 -16.34 -0.69
C ALA A 298 -9.47 -16.13 0.76
N GLU A 299 -8.49 -16.90 1.23
CA GLU A 299 -7.95 -16.78 2.60
C GLU A 299 -7.34 -15.39 2.83
N ALA A 300 -6.50 -14.94 1.92
CA ALA A 300 -5.86 -13.64 2.05
C ALA A 300 -6.85 -12.47 1.90
N LEU A 301 -7.86 -12.59 1.03
CA LEU A 301 -8.92 -11.61 0.91
C LEU A 301 -9.77 -11.51 2.19
N ALA A 302 -10.07 -12.65 2.82
CA ALA A 302 -10.74 -12.69 4.12
C ALA A 302 -9.89 -11.99 5.20
N GLN A 303 -8.58 -12.29 5.25
CA GLN A 303 -7.65 -11.68 6.20
C GLN A 303 -7.58 -10.16 6.05
N VAL A 304 -7.48 -9.65 4.82
CA VAL A 304 -7.43 -8.21 4.55
C VAL A 304 -8.76 -7.53 4.90
N THR A 305 -9.89 -8.19 4.62
CA THR A 305 -11.22 -7.68 4.99
C THR A 305 -11.39 -7.60 6.51
N ASP A 306 -10.91 -8.62 7.23
CA ASP A 306 -10.98 -8.65 8.69
C ASP A 306 -10.07 -7.58 9.32
N GLN A 307 -8.86 -7.37 8.77
CA GLN A 307 -7.98 -6.28 9.20
C GLN A 307 -8.62 -4.91 8.98
N PHE A 308 -9.32 -4.72 7.87
CA PHE A 308 -10.10 -3.51 7.61
C PHE A 308 -11.22 -3.33 8.65
N SER A 309 -12.02 -4.37 8.92
CA SER A 309 -13.07 -4.34 9.94
C SER A 309 -12.53 -3.97 11.34
N VAL A 310 -11.44 -4.62 11.77
CA VAL A 310 -10.77 -4.29 13.04
C VAL A 310 -10.30 -2.84 13.07
N ALA A 311 -9.77 -2.33 11.96
CA ALA A 311 -9.32 -0.94 11.86
C ALA A 311 -10.47 0.09 11.89
N LEU A 312 -11.72 -0.30 11.64
CA LEU A 312 -12.90 0.55 11.84
C LEU A 312 -13.23 0.72 13.33
N GLY A 313 -13.15 -0.37 14.12
CA GLY A 313 -13.53 -0.38 15.54
C GLY A 313 -12.55 0.36 16.48
N GLY A 314 -11.32 0.63 16.06
CA GLY A 314 -10.28 1.26 16.88
C GLY A 314 -10.49 2.76 17.18
N ARG A 315 -11.56 3.40 16.71
CA ARG A 315 -11.78 4.86 16.79
C ARG A 315 -12.84 5.33 17.77
N ALA A 316 -13.51 4.45 18.51
CA ALA A 316 -14.57 4.84 19.46
C ALA A 316 -14.10 5.70 20.67
N THR A 317 -12.85 6.18 20.73
CA THR A 317 -12.41 7.00 21.88
C THR A 317 -11.25 7.93 21.52
N VAL A 318 -11.45 8.84 20.56
CA VAL A 318 -10.65 10.07 20.56
C VAL A 318 -11.41 11.09 21.40
N LEU A 319 -10.94 11.22 22.63
CA LEU A 319 -11.31 12.18 23.68
C LEU A 319 -12.04 13.41 23.15
N ALA A 320 -13.29 13.59 23.57
CA ALA A 320 -13.90 14.91 23.62
C ALA A 320 -12.96 15.82 24.41
N ALA A 321 -12.32 16.76 23.71
CA ALA A 321 -11.57 17.83 24.35
C ALA A 321 -12.58 18.69 25.11
N THR A 322 -12.65 18.50 26.42
CA THR A 322 -13.33 19.43 27.32
C THR A 322 -12.60 20.78 27.25
N ALA A 323 -13.39 21.82 26.97
CA ALA A 323 -13.00 23.22 27.01
C ALA A 323 -12.53 23.66 28.40
#